data_AF-A0A2V2FKM5-F1
#
_entry.id   AF-A0A2V2FKM5-F1
#
_cell.length_a   1.000
_cell.length_b   1.000
_cell.length_c   1.000
_cell.angle_alpha   90.00
_cell.angle_beta   90.00
_cell.angle_gamma   90.00
#
_symmetry.space_group_name_H-M   'P 1'
#
loop_
_entity.id
_entity.type
_entity.pdbx_description
1 polymer ?
#
loop_
_entity_poly.entity_id
_entity_poly.type
_entity_poly.pdbx_seq_one_letter_code
_entity_poly.pdbx_strand_id
1 'polypeptide(L)' 'MTCTLKQLSPCDGRAIYDMLQRIPADENGLTMRTENAASLKMALKNGGVIERSTPAHHYVVLDTSR' A
#
# COMPACT_ATOMS: atom_id res chain seq x y z
N MET A 1 -13.28 -3.16 -25.56
CA MET A 1 -12.11 -2.71 -24.79
C MET A 1 -11.39 -3.96 -24.30
N THR A 2 -10.15 -4.22 -24.73
CA THR A 2 -9.40 -5.41 -24.31
C THR A 2 -8.41 -5.04 -23.22
N CYS A 3 -8.59 -5.59 -22.02
CA CYS A 3 -7.64 -5.44 -20.91
C CYS A 3 -6.69 -6.65 -20.89
N THR A 4 -5.41 -6.40 -20.64
CA THR A 4 -4.40 -7.46 -20.48
C THR A 4 -3.74 -7.36 -19.11
N LEU A 5 -3.37 -8.51 -18.54
CA LEU A 5 -2.61 -8.56 -17.30
C LEU A 5 -1.14 -8.24 -17.58
N LYS A 6 -0.52 -7.43 -16.73
CA LYS A 6 0.89 -7.09 -16.76
C LYS A 6 1.51 -7.45 -15.42
N GLN A 7 2.70 -8.05 -15.44
CA GLN A 7 3.51 -8.21 -14.24
C GLN A 7 3.97 -6.84 -13.73
N LEU A 8 3.78 -6.60 -12.44
CA LEU A 8 4.22 -5.36 -11.80
C LEU A 8 5.74 -5.25 -11.78
N SER A 9 6.22 -4.02 -11.95
CA SER A 9 7.62 -3.63 -11.83
C SER A 9 7.78 -2.63 -10.68
N PRO A 10 9.00 -2.45 -10.13
CA PRO A 10 9.25 -1.44 -9.09
C PRO A 10 8.82 -0.02 -9.48
N CYS A 11 8.84 0.31 -10.77
CA CYS A 11 8.44 1.61 -11.29
C CYS A 11 6.93 1.87 -11.19
N ASP A 12 6.11 0.81 -11.11
CA ASP A 12 4.64 0.93 -11.03
C ASP A 12 4.16 1.35 -9.62
N GLY A 13 5.06 1.39 -8.63
CA GLY A 13 4.72 1.64 -7.23
C GLY A 13 3.95 2.94 -6.99
N ARG A 14 4.31 4.03 -7.70
CA ARG A 14 3.59 5.31 -7.57
C ARG A 14 2.17 5.22 -8.11
N ALA A 15 1.98 4.62 -9.28
CA ALA A 15 0.66 4.48 -9.89
C ALA A 15 -0.27 3.59 -9.05
N ILE A 16 0.26 2.52 -8.46
CA ILE A 16 -0.49 1.67 -7.53
C ILE A 16 -0.87 2.44 -6.27
N TYR A 17 0.08 3.19 -5.69
CA TYR A 17 -0.17 4.00 -4.50
C TYR A 17 -1.25 5.06 -4.74
N ASP A 18 -1.19 5.75 -5.89
CA ASP A 18 -2.21 6.74 -6.28
C ASP A 18 -3.56 6.08 -6.58
N MET A 19 -3.58 4.86 -7.13
CA MET A 19 -4.80 4.08 -7.35
C MET A 19 -5.47 3.67 -6.03
N LEU A 20 -4.70 3.13 -5.08
CA LEU A 20 -5.23 2.67 -3.79
C LEU A 20 -5.84 3.82 -2.97
N GLN A 21 -5.29 5.03 -3.06
CA GLN A 21 -5.89 6.20 -2.40
C GLN A 21 -7.27 6.60 -2.96
N ARG A 22 -7.65 6.06 -4.13
CA ARG A 22 -8.94 6.36 -4.79
C ARG A 22 -10.02 5.32 -4.49
N ILE A 23 -9.68 4.24 -3.78
CA ILE A 23 -10.63 3.20 -3.36
C ILE A 23 -10.92 3.31 -1.86
N PRO A 24 -12.05 2.79 -1.37
CA PRO A 24 -12.44 2.85 0.04
C PRO A 24 -11.37 2.30 1.00
N ALA A 25 -11.35 2.80 2.23
CA ALA A 25 -10.33 2.46 3.23
C ALA A 25 -10.32 0.97 3.62
N ASP A 26 -11.49 0.32 3.59
CA ASP A 26 -11.64 -1.12 3.80
C ASP A 26 -11.10 -1.97 2.64
N GLU A 27 -10.75 -1.35 1.51
CA GLU A 27 -10.22 -2.01 0.32
C GLU A 27 -8.77 -1.60 -0.02
N ASN A 28 -8.22 -0.53 0.59
CA ASN A 28 -6.98 0.11 0.14
C ASN A 28 -5.68 -0.29 0.87
N GLY A 29 -5.62 -1.53 1.37
CA GLY A 29 -4.52 -2.02 2.20
C GLY A 29 -3.22 -2.38 1.46
N LEU A 30 -2.09 -2.20 2.13
CA LEU A 30 -0.76 -2.70 1.77
C LEU A 30 -0.30 -3.76 2.78
N THR A 31 0.27 -4.85 2.27
CA THR A 31 1.00 -5.83 3.09
C THR A 31 2.49 -5.70 2.82
N MET A 32 3.29 -5.57 3.87
CA MET A 32 4.73 -5.37 3.77
C MET A 32 5.46 -6.29 4.73
N ARG A 33 6.64 -6.78 4.34
CA ARG A 33 7.53 -7.50 5.26
C ARG A 33 8.01 -6.57 6.39
N THR A 34 8.13 -7.09 7.61
CA THR A 34 8.59 -6.31 8.78
C THR A 34 9.98 -5.71 8.56
N GLU A 35 10.86 -6.39 7.83
CA GLU A 35 12.22 -5.88 7.55
C GLU A 35 12.22 -4.74 6.51
N ASN A 36 11.12 -4.53 5.79
CA ASN A 36 11.00 -3.48 4.79
C ASN A 36 10.61 -2.13 5.42
N ALA A 37 11.48 -1.64 6.31
CA ALA A 37 11.29 -0.39 7.03
C ALA A 37 11.15 0.83 6.09
N ALA A 38 11.76 0.78 4.91
CA ALA A 38 11.69 1.86 3.92
C ALA A 38 10.26 2.03 3.40
N SER A 39 9.61 0.94 2.97
CA SER A 39 8.24 1.00 2.49
C SER A 39 7.26 1.34 3.61
N LEU A 40 7.47 0.81 4.82
CA LEU A 40 6.64 1.18 5.98
C LEU A 40 6.73 2.68 6.27
N LYS A 41 7.95 3.23 6.37
CA LYS A 41 8.16 4.66 6.60
C LYS A 41 7.48 5.52 5.54
N MET A 42 7.54 5.10 4.28
CA MET A 42 6.88 5.81 3.18
C MET A 42 5.36 5.75 3.27
N ALA A 43 4.79 4.59 3.59
CA ALA A 43 3.34 4.45 3.76
C ALA A 43 2.84 5.34 4.91
N LEU A 44 3.51 5.31 6.06
CA LEU A 44 3.17 6.13 7.22
C LEU A 44 3.29 7.64 6.93
N LYS A 45 4.35 8.05 6.20
CA LYS A 45 4.54 9.46 5.81
C LYS A 45 3.38 9.98 4.95
N ASN A 46 2.76 9.12 4.16
CA ASN A 46 1.67 9.46 3.26
C ASN A 46 0.28 9.14 3.85
N GLY A 47 0.16 9.08 5.18
CA GLY A 47 -1.14 8.91 5.87
C GLY A 47 -1.54 7.47 6.18
N GLY A 48 -0.72 6.48 5.80
CA GLY A 48 -0.98 5.08 6.11
C GLY A 48 -1.05 4.82 7.62
N VAL A 49 -1.97 3.96 8.04
CA VAL A 49 -2.19 3.55 9.42
C VAL A 49 -1.96 2.04 9.53
N ILE A 50 -1.14 1.61 10.49
CA ILE A 50 -0.96 0.18 10.76
C ILE A 50 -2.22 -0.32 11.46
N GLU A 51 -2.97 -1.18 10.78
CA GLU A 51 -4.16 -1.84 11.34
C GLU A 51 -3.73 -3.09 12.14
N ARG A 52 -2.74 -3.82 11.63
CA ARG A 52 -2.24 -5.05 12.26
C ARG A 52 -0.75 -5.23 11.99
N SER A 53 -0.06 -5.83 12.95
CA SER A 53 1.32 -6.29 12.77
C SER A 53 1.48 -7.73 13.24
N THR A 54 2.40 -8.43 12.60
CA THR A 54 2.86 -9.78 12.94
C THR A 54 4.40 -9.76 12.91
N PRO A 55 5.08 -10.82 13.39
CA PRO A 55 6.54 -10.88 13.28
C PRO A 55 7.05 -10.74 11.84
N ALA A 56 6.30 -11.24 10.85
CA ALA A 56 6.71 -11.25 9.44
C ALA A 56 6.15 -10.10 8.60
N HIS A 57 4.99 -9.53 8.98
CA HIS A 57 4.30 -8.54 8.16
C HIS A 57 3.66 -7.40 8.95
N HIS A 58 3.68 -6.22 8.33
CA HIS A 58 2.81 -5.08 8.63
C HIS A 58 1.66 -5.03 7.62
N TYR A 59 0.46 -4.78 8.14
CA TYR A 59 -0.76 -4.53 7.37
C TYR A 59 -1.15 -3.07 7.57
N VAL A 60 -1.14 -2.30 6.48
CA VAL A 60 -1.29 -0.84 6.51
C VAL A 60 -2.48 -0.44 5.64
N VAL A 61 -3.44 0.26 6.23
CA VAL A 61 -4.56 0.91 5.51
C VAL A 61 -4.13 2.30 5.09
N LEU A 62 -4.47 2.73 3.88
CA LEU A 62 -4.15 4.07 3.39
C LEU A 62 -5.31 5.02 3.72
N ASP A 63 -5.29 5.57 4.93
CA ASP A 63 -6.32 6.53 5.35
C ASP A 63 -6.08 7.90 4.69
N THR A 64 -6.96 8.26 3.75
CA THR A 64 -6.92 9.53 3.02
C THR A 64 -7.75 10.63 3.68
N SER A 65 -8.33 10.38 4.87
CA SER A 65 -9.24 11.31 5.55
C SER A 65 -8.56 12.45 6.33
N ARG A 66 -7.24 12.64 6.18
CA ARG A 66 -6.46 13.69 6.85
C ARG A 66 -6.12 14.87 5.97
#